data_AF-A0A353V2D6-F1
#
_entry.id   AF-A0A353V2D6-F1
#
_cell.length_a   1.000
_cell.length_b   1.000
_cell.length_c   1.000
_cell.angle_alpha   90.00
_cell.angle_beta   90.00
_cell.angle_gamma   90.00
#
_symmetry.space_group_name_H-M   'P 1'
#
loop_
_entity.id
_entity.type
_entity.pdbx_description
1 polymer ?
#
loop_
_entity_poly.entity_id
_entity_poly.type
_entity_poly.pdbx_seq_one_letter_code
_entity_poly.pdbx_strand_id
1 'polypeptide(L)'
;ERVTDALRAGTSLVFFPEGTFLRPPGLLPFRLGAFKAAVDAACPVVPVTLGGTRAILPAYSWLPRRGPITVTIGAPIAPARREWREMVRLRDAVRDAIARTSGEGRVEERASVS
;
A
#
# COMPACT_ATOMS: atom_id res chain seq x y z
N GLU A 1 -9.89 14.80 8.08
CA GLU A 1 -10.56 14.66 9.39
C GLU A 1 -11.10 13.25 9.60
N ARG A 2 -12.21 12.83 8.96
CA ARG A 2 -12.87 11.54 9.23
C ARG A 2 -11.97 10.30 9.35
N VAL A 3 -11.01 10.12 8.43
CA VAL A 3 -10.07 8.97 8.46
C VAL A 3 -9.15 9.03 9.69
N THR A 4 -8.60 10.20 9.99
CA THR A 4 -7.74 10.44 11.15
C THR A 4 -8.52 10.24 12.45
N ASP A 5 -9.77 10.70 12.50
CA ASP A 5 -10.62 10.57 13.69
C ASP A 5 -10.99 9.10 13.94
N ALA A 6 -11.30 8.34 12.90
CA ALA A 6 -11.53 6.90 13.00
C ALA A 6 -10.29 6.15 13.53
N LEU A 7 -9.09 6.50 13.04
CA LEU A 7 -7.84 5.94 13.56
C LEU A 7 -7.63 6.28 15.04
N ARG A 8 -7.90 7.52 15.45
CA ARG A 8 -7.81 7.96 16.86
C ARG A 8 -8.83 7.26 17.76
N ALA A 9 -9.99 6.90 17.21
CA ALA A 9 -11.01 6.12 17.89
C ALA A 9 -10.70 4.62 17.96
N GLY A 10 -9.52 4.18 17.50
CA GLY A 10 -9.09 2.78 17.54
C GLY A 10 -9.64 1.92 16.39
N THR A 11 -10.19 2.53 15.34
CA THR A 11 -10.65 1.78 14.17
C THR A 11 -9.47 1.38 13.30
N SER A 12 -9.32 0.09 13.02
CA SER A 12 -8.36 -0.43 12.05
C SER A 12 -8.84 -0.17 10.62
N LEU A 13 -8.00 0.45 9.80
CA LEU A 13 -8.31 0.78 8.40
C LEU A 13 -7.36 0.06 7.44
N VAL A 14 -7.92 -0.41 6.32
CA VAL A 14 -7.17 -1.00 5.20
C VAL A 14 -7.28 -0.05 4.01
N PHE A 15 -6.15 0.20 3.34
CA PHE A 15 -6.11 1.03 2.13
C PHE A 15 -5.14 0.43 1.11
N PHE A 16 -5.44 0.62 -0.17
CA PHE A 16 -4.56 0.28 -1.28
C PHE A 16 -3.84 1.56 -1.75
N PRO A 17 -2.57 1.77 -1.38
CA PRO A 17 -1.90 3.05 -1.58
C PRO A 17 -1.63 3.39 -3.05
N GLU A 18 -1.66 2.40 -3.95
CA GLU A 18 -1.53 2.59 -5.40
C GLU A 18 -2.78 3.24 -6.02
N GLY A 19 -3.94 3.10 -5.35
CA GLY A 19 -5.18 3.76 -5.74
C GLY A 19 -5.80 3.28 -7.07
N THR A 20 -5.34 2.13 -7.58
CA THR A 20 -5.92 1.39 -8.72
C THR A 20 -5.54 -0.08 -8.64
N PHE A 21 -6.40 -0.96 -9.14
CA PHE A 21 -6.13 -2.40 -9.30
C PHE A 21 -5.78 -2.81 -10.73
N LEU A 22 -5.93 -1.88 -11.69
CA LEU A 22 -5.88 -2.17 -13.12
C LEU A 22 -4.67 -1.45 -13.72
N ARG A 23 -3.54 -2.16 -13.93
CA ARG A 23 -2.40 -1.77 -14.79
C ARG A 23 -1.25 -2.84 -14.73
N PRO A 24 -0.19 -2.74 -15.56
CA PRO A 24 0.83 -3.78 -15.77
C PRO A 24 1.53 -4.28 -14.50
N PRO A 25 2.26 -5.41 -14.58
CA PRO A 25 3.01 -5.97 -13.45
C PRO A 25 3.94 -4.94 -12.81
N GLY A 26 4.07 -5.01 -11.48
CA GLY A 26 4.97 -4.19 -10.70
C GLY A 26 4.26 -3.29 -9.69
N LEU A 27 5.03 -2.84 -8.69
CA LEU A 27 4.53 -2.05 -7.58
C LEU A 27 4.50 -0.55 -7.93
N LEU A 28 3.30 0.02 -8.05
CA LEU A 28 3.11 1.42 -8.43
C LEU A 28 3.55 2.40 -7.32
N PRO A 29 3.69 3.70 -7.64
CA PRO A 29 3.87 4.74 -6.64
C PRO A 29 2.72 4.77 -5.63
N PHE A 30 3.06 5.01 -4.37
CA PHE A 30 2.09 5.09 -3.29
C PHE A 30 1.61 6.54 -3.08
N ARG A 31 0.29 6.73 -2.99
CA ARG A 31 -0.32 8.02 -2.65
C ARG A 31 -0.09 8.35 -1.17
N LEU A 32 0.19 9.62 -0.88
CA LEU A 32 0.53 10.08 0.48
C LEU A 32 -0.66 10.18 1.46
N GLY A 33 -1.90 10.20 0.97
CA GLY A 33 -3.07 10.53 1.80
C GLY A 33 -3.26 9.63 3.03
N ALA A 34 -3.07 8.32 2.89
CA ALA A 34 -3.18 7.38 4.00
C ALA A 34 -2.02 7.54 5.01
N PHE A 35 -0.81 7.79 4.53
CA PHE A 35 0.37 8.02 5.38
C PHE A 35 0.26 9.33 6.14
N LYS A 36 -0.34 10.37 5.55
CA LYS A 36 -0.71 11.59 6.26
C LYS A 36 -1.64 11.29 7.44
N ALA A 37 -2.71 10.52 7.21
CA ALA A 37 -3.65 10.17 8.27
C ALA A 37 -2.99 9.37 9.41
N ALA A 38 -2.11 8.42 9.06
CA ALA A 38 -1.33 7.65 10.04
C ALA A 38 -0.39 8.54 10.88
N VAL A 39 0.35 9.45 10.24
CA VAL A 39 1.23 10.42 10.92
C VAL A 39 0.42 11.35 11.84
N ASP A 40 -0.68 11.92 11.36
CA ASP A 40 -1.53 12.84 12.13
C ASP A 40 -2.21 12.16 13.33
N ALA A 41 -2.51 10.87 13.21
CA ALA A 41 -3.07 10.04 14.28
C ALA A 41 -2.00 9.41 15.18
N ALA A 42 -0.71 9.50 14.84
CA ALA A 42 0.38 8.74 15.45
C ALA A 42 0.10 7.22 15.49
N CYS A 43 -0.50 6.69 14.41
CA CYS A 43 -0.89 5.29 14.28
C CYS A 43 0.14 4.53 13.42
N PRO A 44 0.58 3.32 13.82
CA PRO A 44 1.49 2.52 13.02
C PRO A 44 0.81 2.00 11.74
N VAL A 45 1.60 1.89 10.67
CA VAL A 45 1.17 1.27 9.41
C VAL A 45 1.72 -0.15 9.34
N VAL A 46 0.87 -1.12 9.07
CA VAL A 46 1.26 -2.53 8.89
C VAL A 46 1.31 -2.84 7.39
N PRO A 47 2.49 -3.15 6.82
CA PRO A 47 2.60 -3.57 5.42
C PRO A 47 1.92 -4.93 5.21
N VAL A 48 1.07 -5.05 4.19
CA VAL A 48 0.43 -6.32 3.80
C VAL A 48 0.60 -6.53 2.31
N THR A 49 1.03 -7.73 1.90
CA THR A 49 1.16 -8.10 0.48
C THR A 49 0.30 -9.30 0.13
N LEU A 50 -0.23 -9.26 -1.10
CA LEU A 50 -1.09 -10.30 -1.66
C LEU A 50 -0.37 -10.89 -2.89
N GLY A 51 0.09 -12.13 -2.77
CA GLY A 51 0.70 -12.90 -3.85
C GLY A 51 -0.31 -13.82 -4.53
N GLY A 52 -0.16 -14.02 -5.85
CA GLY A 52 -0.99 -14.94 -6.64
C GLY A 52 -2.36 -14.39 -7.08
N THR A 53 -2.84 -13.30 -6.50
CA THR A 53 -4.15 -12.68 -6.81
C THR A 53 -4.29 -12.29 -8.28
N ARG A 54 -3.24 -11.72 -8.89
CA ARG A 54 -3.22 -11.35 -10.32
C ARG A 54 -3.32 -12.54 -11.28
N ALA A 55 -2.85 -13.72 -10.87
CA ALA A 55 -2.96 -14.95 -11.66
C ALA A 55 -4.35 -15.59 -11.52
N ILE A 56 -4.95 -15.45 -10.34
CA ILE A 56 -6.30 -15.95 -10.02
C ILE A 56 -7.38 -15.11 -10.68
N LEU A 57 -7.32 -13.78 -10.55
CA LEU A 57 -8.26 -12.87 -11.18
C LEU A 57 -7.49 -11.78 -11.95
N PRO A 58 -7.07 -12.07 -13.19
CA PRO A 58 -6.41 -11.09 -14.04
C PRO A 58 -7.30 -9.87 -14.28
N ALA A 59 -6.66 -8.71 -14.46
CA ALA A 59 -7.36 -7.50 -14.89
C ALA A 59 -8.20 -7.77 -16.14
N TYR A 60 -9.41 -7.22 -16.17
CA TYR A 60 -10.39 -7.39 -17.26
C TYR A 60 -10.95 -8.82 -17.44
N SER A 61 -10.66 -9.75 -16.53
CA SER A 61 -11.35 -11.04 -16.43
C SER A 61 -12.36 -11.02 -15.30
N TRP A 62 -13.53 -11.60 -15.55
CA TRP A 62 -14.57 -11.84 -14.55
C TRP A 62 -14.54 -13.27 -14.01
N LEU A 63 -13.86 -14.19 -14.69
CA LEU A 63 -13.78 -15.60 -14.29
C LEU A 63 -12.45 -15.87 -13.56
N PRO A 64 -12.49 -16.21 -12.26
CA PRO A 64 -11.29 -16.55 -11.51
C PRO A 64 -10.76 -17.95 -11.87
N ARG A 65 -9.44 -18.11 -11.80
CA ARG A 65 -8.73 -19.39 -11.93
C ARG A 65 -8.38 -19.92 -10.55
N ARG A 66 -8.36 -21.25 -10.38
CA ARG A 66 -7.87 -21.87 -9.13
C ARG A 66 -6.36 -21.66 -9.02
N GLY A 67 -5.90 -21.28 -7.84
CA GLY A 67 -4.49 -21.10 -7.53
C GLY A 67 -4.30 -20.69 -6.06
N PRO A 68 -3.07 -20.76 -5.54
CA PRO A 68 -2.77 -20.32 -4.18
C PRO A 68 -2.78 -18.79 -4.06
N ILE A 69 -3.31 -18.28 -2.94
CA ILE A 69 -3.16 -16.90 -2.51
C ILE A 69 -2.23 -16.89 -1.30
N THR A 70 -1.19 -16.06 -1.35
CA THR A 70 -0.30 -15.83 -0.21
C THR A 70 -0.58 -14.45 0.36
N VAL A 71 -0.77 -14.37 1.67
CA VAL A 71 -0.87 -13.10 2.39
C VAL A 71 0.34 -12.99 3.30
N THR A 72 1.17 -11.96 3.10
CA THR A 72 2.32 -11.68 3.97
C THR A 72 2.03 -10.43 4.78
N ILE A 73 2.09 -10.55 6.10
CA ILE A 73 1.92 -9.44 7.05
C ILE A 73 3.31 -9.06 7.57
N GLY A 74 3.70 -7.81 7.35
CA GLY A 74 4.98 -7.26 7.79
C GLY A 74 4.94 -6.72 9.22
N ALA A 75 6.11 -6.33 9.72
CA ALA A 75 6.22 -5.64 11.00
C ALA A 75 5.56 -4.24 10.95
N PRO A 76 4.88 -3.78 12.02
CA PRO A 76 4.35 -2.43 12.10
C PRO A 76 5.46 -1.37 11.98
N ILE A 77 5.21 -0.32 11.19
CA ILE A 77 6.11 0.81 11.02
C ILE A 77 5.43 2.05 11.62
N ALA A 78 5.95 2.52 12.76
CA ALA A 78 5.41 3.68 13.46
C ALA A 78 5.93 5.00 12.85
N PRO A 79 5.09 6.05 12.82
CA PRO A 79 5.57 7.41 12.56
C PRO A 79 6.33 7.95 13.78
N ALA A 80 7.46 8.62 13.55
CA ALA A 80 8.29 9.21 14.60
C ALA A 80 7.89 10.65 14.95
N ARG A 81 7.46 11.44 13.96
CA ARG A 81 7.15 12.88 14.09
C ARG A 81 5.95 13.27 13.26
N ARG A 82 5.24 14.33 13.66
CA ARG A 82 4.09 14.85 12.91
C ARG A 82 4.51 15.90 11.89
N GLU A 83 5.23 15.48 10.86
CA GLU A 83 5.75 16.38 9.82
C GLU A 83 5.69 15.77 8.42
N TRP A 84 5.79 16.62 7.39
CA TRP A 84 5.74 16.19 6.00
C TRP A 84 6.83 15.17 5.63
N ARG A 85 8.06 15.39 6.11
CA ARG A 85 9.19 14.49 5.88
C ARG A 85 8.91 13.09 6.41
N GLU A 86 8.19 13.00 7.52
CA GLU A 86 7.80 11.72 8.10
C GLU A 86 6.75 11.00 7.26
N MET A 87 5.82 11.71 6.64
CA MET A 87 4.83 11.11 5.72
C MET A 87 5.53 10.46 4.53
N VAL A 88 6.53 11.13 3.97
CA VAL A 88 7.35 10.63 2.86
C VAL A 88 8.17 9.42 3.30
N ARG A 89 8.87 9.51 4.43
CA ARG A 89 9.65 8.40 5.01
C ARG A 89 8.78 7.16 5.26
N LEU A 90 7.61 7.36 5.88
CA LEU A 90 6.70 6.27 6.23
C LEU A 90 6.16 5.60 4.96
N ARG A 91 5.75 6.38 3.96
CA ARG A 91 5.34 5.85 2.65
C ARG A 91 6.42 4.99 2.03
N ASP A 92 7.65 5.51 1.97
CA ASP A 92 8.75 4.83 1.28
C ASP A 92 9.17 3.57 2.04
N ALA A 93 9.26 3.62 3.37
CA ALA A 93 9.55 2.45 4.20
C ALA A 93 8.50 1.33 4.05
N VAL A 94 7.22 1.69 3.99
CA VAL A 94 6.13 0.73 3.77
C VAL A 94 6.16 0.17 2.34
N ARG A 95 6.40 1.02 1.34
CA ARG A 95 6.57 0.58 -0.06
C ARG A 95 7.73 -0.40 -0.19
N ASP A 96 8.84 -0.14 0.50
CA ASP A 96 10.01 -1.01 0.49
C ASP A 96 9.73 -2.36 1.16
N ALA A 97 9.00 -2.37 2.27
CA ALA A 97 8.56 -3.60 2.93
C ALA A 97 7.64 -4.45 2.03
N ILE A 98 6.73 -3.80 1.30
CA ILE A 98 5.85 -4.46 0.34
C ILE A 98 6.62 -4.97 -0.87
N ALA A 99 7.56 -4.18 -1.41
CA ALA A 99 8.40 -4.60 -2.53
C ALA A 99 9.21 -5.87 -2.22
N ARG A 100 9.75 -5.99 -1.00
CA ARG A 100 10.51 -7.18 -0.56
C ARG A 100 9.70 -8.47 -0.53
N THR A 101 8.39 -8.39 -0.34
CA THR A 101 7.54 -9.57 -0.10
C THR A 101 6.54 -9.85 -1.21
N SER A 102 6.28 -8.89 -2.10
CA SER A 102 5.35 -9.04 -3.22
C SER A 102 5.93 -9.84 -4.40
N GLY A 103 7.26 -9.93 -4.51
CA GLY A 103 7.92 -10.52 -5.68
C GLY A 103 7.82 -9.62 -6.94
N GLU A 104 7.33 -8.39 -6.78
CA GLU A 104 7.14 -7.42 -7.87
C GLU A 104 8.20 -6.32 -7.81
N GLY A 105 8.86 -6.06 -8.95
CA GLY A 105 9.76 -4.92 -9.09
C GLY A 105 9.01 -3.59 -8.95
N ARG A 106 9.69 -2.54 -8.49
CA ARG A 106 9.10 -1.19 -8.45
C ARG A 106 8.89 -0.69 -9.88
N VAL A 107 7.71 -0.12 -10.13
CA VAL A 107 7.47 0.64 -11.37
C VAL A 107 7.77 2.10 -11.07
N GLU A 108 8.70 2.66 -11.84
CA GLU A 108 8.90 4.10 -11.92
C GLU A 108 7.84 4.69 -12.84
N GLU A 109 7.31 5.86 -12.48
CA GLU A 109 6.42 6.59 -13.35
C GLU A 109 7.21 7.01 -14.59
N ARG A 110 7.05 6.28 -15.71
CA ARG A 110 7.44 6.83 -17.01
C ARG A 110 6.55 8.05 -17.21
N ALA A 111 7.18 9.22 -17.18
CA ALA A 111 6.55 10.45 -17.63
C ALA A 111 5.95 10.16 -19.01
N SER A 112 4.63 10.02 -19.03
CA SER A 112 3.87 9.98 -20.27
C SER A 112 3.83 11.43 -20.71
N VAL A 113 4.91 11.89 -21.34
CA VAL A 113 4.84 13.06 -22.21
C VAL A 113 4.11 12.59 -23.46
N SER A 114 3.08 13.36 -23.79
CA SER A 114 2.13 13.22 -24.89
C SER A 114 2.70 12.72 -26.21
#